data_AF-A0AAV1SES7-F1
#
_entry.id   AF-A0AAV1SES7-F1
#
_cell.length_a   1.000
_cell.length_b   1.000
_cell.length_c   1.000
_cell.angle_alpha   90.00
_cell.angle_beta   90.00
_cell.angle_gamma   90.00
#
_symmetry.space_group_name_H-M   'P 1'
#
loop_
_entity.id
_entity.type
_entity.pdbx_description
1 polymer ?
#
loop_
_entity_poly.entity_id
_entity_poly.type
_entity_poly.pdbx_seq_one_letter_code
_entity_poly.pdbx_strand_id
1 'polypeptide(L)' 'MIFNYGIAYGGGRIAISCPLAKALAKMQDRCIHRYPESYGSDDRIHACLSELSVPLTKEPGFHQIDLRLNLFWPSCG' A
#
# COMPACT_ATOMS: atom_id res chain seq x y z
N MET A 1 4.18 -3.98 16.38
CA MET A 1 4.60 -3.08 15.29
C MET A 1 5.59 -3.79 14.34
N ILE A 2 5.07 -4.34 13.25
CA ILE A 2 5.86 -4.97 12.19
C ILE A 2 5.83 -4.03 10.99
N PHE A 3 7.00 -3.71 10.44
CA PHE A 3 7.14 -2.90 9.22
C PHE A 3 7.51 -3.81 8.05
N ASN A 4 6.81 -3.71 6.92
CA ASN A 4 7.18 -4.46 5.72
C ASN A 4 8.00 -3.59 4.75
N TYR A 5 9.30 -3.86 4.65
CA TYR A 5 10.24 -3.16 3.76
C TYR A 5 10.05 -3.44 2.27
N GLY A 6 9.09 -4.30 1.92
CA GLY A 6 8.78 -4.64 0.54
C GLY A 6 7.76 -3.73 -0.15
N ILE A 7 7.00 -2.93 0.59
CA ILE A 7 5.79 -2.27 0.06
C ILE A 7 5.97 -0.76 -0.15
N ALA A 8 4.99 -0.14 -0.79
CA ALA A 8 4.86 1.31 -0.84
C ALA A 8 4.62 1.84 0.58
N TYR A 9 5.54 2.62 1.14
CA TYR A 9 5.33 3.22 2.46
C TYR A 9 4.75 4.62 2.34
N GLY A 10 3.47 4.82 2.67
CA GLY A 10 2.85 6.11 3.06
C GLY A 10 2.80 7.24 2.01
N GLY A 11 3.74 7.26 1.06
CA GLY A 11 3.86 8.15 -0.08
C GLY A 11 4.25 7.41 -1.37
N GLY A 12 4.52 6.10 -1.30
CA GLY A 12 4.54 5.24 -2.48
C GLY A 12 3.11 4.93 -2.96
N ARG A 13 2.94 4.66 -4.25
CA ARG A 13 1.63 4.27 -4.81
C ARG A 13 1.61 2.77 -5.10
N ILE A 14 0.43 2.17 -4.96
CA ILE A 14 0.14 0.80 -5.41
C ILE A 14 -0.92 0.83 -6.51
N ALA A 15 -0.88 -0.14 -7.42
CA ALA A 15 -1.92 -0.35 -8.42
C ALA A 15 -2.56 -1.72 -8.21
N ILE A 16 -3.89 -1.76 -8.35
CA ILE A 16 -4.70 -2.97 -8.20
C ILE A 16 -5.68 -2.98 -9.37
N SER A 17 -5.86 -4.14 -10.02
CA SER A 17 -6.84 -4.27 -11.09
C SER A 17 -8.27 -4.15 -10.56
N CYS A 18 -9.21 -3.65 -11.38
CA CYS A 18 -10.60 -3.49 -10.97
C CYS A 18 -11.27 -4.77 -10.43
N PRO A 19 -11.08 -5.96 -11.02
CA PRO A 19 -11.64 -7.20 -10.47
C PRO A 19 -11.07 -7.53 -9.08
N LEU A 20 -9.77 -7.31 -8.88
CA LEU A 20 -9.11 -7.55 -7.61
C LEU A 20 -9.56 -6.55 -6.54
N ALA A 21 -9.75 -5.28 -6.90
CA ALA A 21 -10.32 -4.28 -6.00
C ALA A 21 -11.73 -4.66 -5.52
N LYS A 22 -12.58 -5.20 -6.42
CA LYS A 22 -13.92 -5.71 -6.06
C LYS A 22 -13.86 -6.92 -5.12
N ALA A 23 -12.89 -7.81 -5.31
CA ALA A 23 -12.70 -8.96 -4.43
C ALA A 23 -12.22 -8.51 -3.05
N LEU A 24 -11.25 -7.61 -3.01
CA LEU A 24 -10.70 -7.03 -1.78
C LEU A 24 -11.79 -6.32 -0.96
N ALA A 25 -12.62 -5.49 -1.59
CA ALA A 25 -13.68 -4.74 -0.91
C ALA A 25 -14.68 -5.63 -0.14
N LYS A 26 -14.88 -6.89 -0.55
CA LYS A 26 -15.77 -7.83 0.15
C LYS A 26 -15.21 -8.38 1.46
N MET A 27 -13.91 -8.22 1.70
CA MET A 27 -13.22 -8.78 2.86
C MET A 27 -12.32 -7.81 3.62
N GLN A 28 -12.04 -6.64 3.03
CA GLN A 28 -11.10 -5.64 3.53
C GLN A 28 -11.36 -5.29 5.00
N ASP A 29 -12.61 -5.00 5.38
CA ASP A 29 -12.95 -4.62 6.76
C ASP A 29 -12.58 -5.70 7.77
N ARG A 30 -12.88 -6.97 7.46
CA ARG A 30 -12.56 -8.10 8.34
C ARG A 30 -11.05 -8.35 8.42
N CYS A 31 -10.36 -8.25 7.30
CA CYS A 31 -8.90 -8.43 7.24
C CYS A 31 -8.19 -7.32 8.03
N ILE A 32 -8.59 -6.06 7.86
CA ILE A 32 -8.06 -4.90 8.60
C ILE A 32 -8.15 -5.09 10.12
N HIS A 33 -9.23 -5.69 10.62
CA HIS A 33 -9.38 -6.01 12.05
C HIS A 33 -8.47 -7.15 12.53
N ARG A 34 -8.07 -8.06 11.64
CA ARG A 34 -7.17 -9.17 11.95
C ARG A 34 -5.71 -8.72 12.09
N TYR A 35 -5.35 -7.61 11.43
CA TYR A 35 -4.01 -7.03 11.47
C TYR A 35 -4.01 -5.63 12.11
N PRO A 36 -4.28 -5.52 13.44
CA PRO A 36 -4.21 -4.24 14.15
C PRO A 36 -2.77 -3.74 14.34
N GLU A 37 -1.78 -4.66 14.31
CA GLU A 37 -0.35 -4.38 14.55
C GLU A 37 0.43 -3.87 13.31
N SER A 38 -0.20 -3.93 12.13
CA SER A 38 0.38 -3.50 10.85
C SER A 38 0.37 -1.97 10.75
N TYR A 39 1.54 -1.38 10.51
CA TYR A 39 1.70 0.07 10.50
C TYR A 39 1.44 0.67 9.11
N GLY A 40 0.39 1.47 8.99
CA GLY A 40 0.05 2.17 7.74
C GLY A 40 -0.98 1.45 6.88
N SER A 41 -1.61 2.20 5.97
CA SER A 41 -2.64 1.69 5.06
C SER A 41 -2.09 0.58 4.16
N ASP A 42 -0.87 0.79 3.66
CA ASP A 42 -0.30 0.00 2.58
C ASP A 42 0.09 -1.40 3.08
N ASP A 43 0.60 -1.48 4.32
CA ASP A 43 0.91 -2.75 5.01
C ASP A 43 -0.36 -3.59 5.21
N ARG A 44 -1.47 -2.93 5.59
CA ARG A 44 -2.75 -3.61 5.81
C ARG A 44 -3.34 -4.11 4.50
N ILE A 45 -3.31 -3.30 3.44
CA ILE A 45 -3.75 -3.71 2.12
C ILE A 45 -2.91 -4.89 1.61
N HIS A 46 -1.59 -4.85 1.79
CA HIS A 46 -0.72 -5.94 1.40
C HIS A 46 -1.02 -7.25 2.15
N ALA A 47 -1.28 -7.18 3.46
CA ALA A 47 -1.73 -8.34 4.24
C ALA A 47 -3.05 -8.91 3.68
N CYS A 48 -4.02 -8.06 3.35
CA CYS A 48 -5.29 -8.51 2.78
C CYS A 48 -5.16 -9.10 1.37
N LEU A 49 -4.26 -8.56 0.55
CA LEU A 49 -3.96 -9.14 -0.78
C LEU A 49 -3.29 -10.51 -0.66
N SER A 50 -2.49 -10.72 0.40
CA SER A 50 -1.87 -12.02 0.69
C SER A 50 -2.91 -13.10 1.04
N GLU A 51 -4.00 -12.75 1.74
CA GLU A 51 -5.13 -13.67 1.97
C GLU A 51 -5.85 -14.08 0.67
N LEU A 52 -5.84 -13.20 -0.34
CA LEU A 52 -6.34 -13.51 -1.70
C LEU A 52 -5.30 -14.23 -2.58
N SER A 53 -4.15 -14.61 -2.01
CA SER A 53 -3.03 -15.25 -2.72
C SER A 53 -2.48 -14.39 -3.88
N VAL A 54 -2.56 -13.07 -3.75
CA VAL A 54 -1.98 -12.14 -4.73
C VAL A 54 -0.60 -11.68 -4.24
N PRO A 55 0.49 -12.04 -4.94
CA PRO A 55 1.83 -11.59 -4.57
C PRO A 55 2.02 -10.11 -4.90
N LEU A 56 2.99 -9.48 -4.22
CA LEU A 56 3.43 -8.13 -4.54
C LEU A 56 4.37 -8.15 -5.74
N THR A 57 4.07 -7.30 -6.72
CA THR A 57 4.96 -7.04 -7.87
C THR A 57 5.58 -5.66 -7.70
N LYS A 58 6.89 -5.55 -7.93
CA LYS A 58 7.62 -4.28 -7.88
C LYS A 58 7.68 -3.68 -9.28
N GLU A 59 7.06 -2.52 -9.45
CA GLU A 59 7.11 -1.76 -10.70
C GLU A 59 8.11 -0.60 -10.57
N PRO A 60 9.17 -0.54 -11.41
CA PRO A 60 10.19 0.51 -11.34
C PRO A 60 9.65 1.94 -11.47
N GLY A 61 8.47 2.10 -12.08
CA GLY A 61 7.82 3.41 -12.24
C GLY A 61 7.11 3.92 -10.99
N PHE A 62 6.92 3.09 -9.95
CA PHE A 62 6.41 3.56 -8.66
C PHE A 62 7.58 3.98 -7.77
N HIS A 63 7.72 5.30 -7.61
CA HIS A 63 8.72 5.88 -6.73
C HIS A 63 8.12 6.18 -5.36
N GLN A 64 8.81 5.76 -4.31
CA GLN A 64 8.55 6.21 -2.95
C GLN A 64 9.34 7.49 -2.72
N ILE A 65 8.64 8.62 -2.70
CA ILE A 65 9.25 9.91 -2.36
C ILE A 65 8.93 10.17 -0.88
N ASP A 66 9.92 9.97 -0.01
CA ASP A 66 9.81 10.35 1.40
C ASP A 66 9.99 11.87 1.52
N LEU A 67 8.87 12.60 1.50
CA LEU A 67 8.84 14.05 1.67
C LEU A 67 9.02 14.42 3.14
N ARG A 68 10.17 14.12 3.74
CA ARG A 68 10.55 14.73 5.02
C ARG A 68 10.92 16.19 4.78
N LEU A 69 9.94 17.08 4.93
CA LEU A 69 10.10 18.51 5.25
C LEU A 69 11.15 19.28 4.44
N ASN A 70 11.06 19.25 3.11
CA ASN A 70 11.65 20.30 2.26
C ASN A 70 10.79 20.56 1.00
N LEU A 71 9.49 20.69 1.22
CA LEU A 71 8.56 21.20 0.20
C LEU A 71 8.72 22.72 0.04
N PHE A 72 9.82 23.14 -0.58
CA PHE A 72 9.71 24.30 -1.47
C PHE A 72 9.23 23.72 -2.80
N TRP A 73 7.97 23.94 -3.13
CA TRP A 73 7.39 23.60 -4.43
C TRP A 73 7.44 24.84 -5.31
N PRO A 74 8.52 25.09 -6.09
CA PRO A 74 8.39 25.89 -7.28
C PRO A 74 8.16 24.93 -8.45
N SER A 75 7.02 25.10 -9.10
CA SER A 75 6.79 24.78 -10.51
C SER A 75 6.84 23.29 -10.93
N CYS A 76 5.67 22.65 -10.91
CA CYS A 76 5.23 21.95 -12.12
C CYS A 76 4.51 22.98 -13.00
N GLY A 77 5.17 23.39 -14.08
CA GLY A 77 4.56 23.86 -15.32
C GLY A 77 4.77 22.78 -16.37
#